data_AF-A0A354B860-F1
#
_entry.id   AF-A0A354B860-F1
#
_cell.length_a   1.000
_cell.length_b   1.000
_cell.length_c   1.000
_cell.angle_alpha   90.00
_cell.angle_beta   90.00
_cell.angle_gamma   90.00
#
_symmetry.space_group_name_H-M   'P 1'
#
loop_
_entity.id
_entity.type
_entity.pdbx_description
1 polymer ?
#
loop_
_entity_poly.entity_id
_entity_poly.type
_entity_poly.pdbx_seq_one_letter_code
_entity_poly.pdbx_strand_id
1 'polypeptide(L)' 'MTATRTRLQRAKGYDPEPFDVNPLWRWPMQPVAILRWLLGTYLFWQTAAWYAIGYVAWRWLTPGLERFASLGVDDVALL' A
#
# COMPACT_ATOMS: atom_id res chain seq x y z
N MET A 1 -3.46 7.02 53.62
CA MET A 1 -4.15 8.27 53.22
C MET A 1 -4.20 8.30 51.70
N THR A 2 -5.34 7.92 51.11
CA THR A 2 -5.49 7.80 49.66
C THR A 2 -5.86 9.18 49.10
N ALA A 3 -4.99 9.78 48.30
CA ALA A 3 -5.24 11.08 47.70
C ALA A 3 -6.29 10.94 46.58
N THR A 4 -7.52 11.33 46.88
CA THR A 4 -8.59 11.51 45.88
C THR A 4 -8.18 12.66 44.96
N ARG A 5 -7.69 12.33 43.76
CA ARG A 5 -7.40 13.34 42.74
C ARG A 5 -8.72 13.86 42.18
N THR A 6 -9.06 15.10 42.51
CA THR A 6 -10.16 15.84 41.90
C THR A 6 -9.96 15.87 40.38
N ARG A 7 -10.91 15.34 39.62
CA ARG A 7 -10.90 15.42 38.15
C ARG A 7 -11.03 16.88 37.74
N LEU A 8 -9.94 17.49 37.27
CA LEU A 8 -9.97 18.82 36.71
C LEU A 8 -10.88 18.81 35.47
N GLN A 9 -12.02 19.49 35.56
CA GLN A 9 -12.98 19.64 34.47
C GLN A 9 -12.40 20.66 33.48
N ARG A 10 -11.47 20.23 32.63
CA ARG A 10 -10.90 21.08 31.57
C ARG A 10 -11.98 21.32 30.52
N ALA A 11 -12.26 22.60 30.21
CA ALA A 11 -13.18 22.98 29.14
C ALA A 11 -12.82 22.20 27.86
N LYS A 12 -13.84 21.61 27.23
CA LYS A 12 -13.74 20.66 26.12
C LYS A 12 -13.13 21.35 24.89
N GLY A 13 -11.80 21.39 24.82
CA GLY A 13 -11.08 21.66 23.58
C GLY A 13 -11.30 20.51 22.59
N TYR A 14 -10.97 20.75 21.32
CA TYR A 14 -11.00 19.72 20.28
C TYR A 14 -10.15 18.52 20.72
N ASP A 15 -10.81 17.38 20.95
CA ASP A 15 -10.19 16.09 21.26
C ASP A 15 -10.44 15.19 20.05
N PRO A 16 -9.51 15.12 19.09
CA PRO A 16 -9.69 14.27 17.91
C PRO A 16 -9.75 12.81 18.34
N GLU A 17 -10.65 12.05 17.72
CA GLU A 17 -10.64 10.59 17.83
C GLU A 17 -9.24 10.06 17.49
N PRO A 18 -8.75 9.03 18.20
CA PRO A 18 -7.43 8.46 17.93
C PRO A 18 -7.34 8.02 16.47
N PHE A 19 -6.42 8.63 15.71
CA PHE A 19 -6.16 8.22 14.34
C PHE A 19 -5.35 6.92 14.34
N ASP A 20 -5.74 5.95 13.52
CA ASP A 20 -4.97 4.71 13.37
C ASP A 20 -3.72 5.00 12.55
N VAL A 21 -2.60 5.16 13.24
CA VAL A 21 -1.31 5.48 12.61
C VAL A 21 -0.69 4.23 12.01
N ASN A 22 -0.07 4.31 10.83
CA ASN A 22 0.71 3.16 10.34
C ASN A 22 1.76 2.73 11.40
N PRO A 23 1.90 1.43 11.71
CA PRO A 23 2.88 0.93 12.68
C PRO A 23 4.34 1.35 12.38
N LEU A 24 4.67 1.74 11.15
CA LEU A 24 5.96 2.34 10.80
C LEU A 24 6.22 3.69 11.49
N TRP A 25 5.17 4.45 11.81
CA TRP A 25 5.28 5.79 12.41
C TRP A 25 4.97 5.80 13.91
N ARG A 26 4.74 4.63 14.53
CA ARG A 26 4.46 4.51 15.96
C ARG A 26 5.76 4.32 16.74
N TRP A 27 5.88 5.03 17.85
CA TRP A 27 6.84 4.74 18.90
C TRP A 27 6.13 4.09 20.09
N PRO A 28 6.72 3.09 20.76
CA PRO A 28 7.96 2.38 20.41
C PRO A 28 7.80 1.53 19.15
N MET A 29 8.91 1.15 18.50
CA MET A 29 8.85 0.28 17.31
C MET A 29 8.17 -1.05 17.64
N GLN A 30 7.27 -1.50 16.76
CA GLN A 30 6.53 -2.76 16.90
C GLN A 30 6.78 -3.66 15.68
N PRO A 31 7.90 -4.42 15.63
CA PRO A 31 8.33 -5.15 14.42
C PRO A 31 7.27 -6.11 13.87
N VAL A 32 6.58 -6.84 14.75
CA VAL A 32 5.52 -7.78 14.36
C VAL A 32 4.33 -7.05 13.74
N ALA A 33 3.95 -5.90 14.29
CA ALA A 33 2.86 -5.09 13.75
C ALA A 33 3.24 -4.51 12.37
N ILE A 34 4.49 -4.08 12.21
CA ILE A 34 5.04 -3.61 10.93
C ILE A 34 4.99 -4.72 9.88
N LEU A 35 5.47 -5.93 10.20
CA LEU A 35 5.46 -7.07 9.26
C LEU A 35 4.04 -7.45 8.85
N ARG A 36 3.11 -7.52 9.82
CA ARG A 36 1.70 -7.82 9.54
C ARG A 36 1.08 -6.76 8.62
N TRP A 37 1.34 -5.48 8.88
CA TRP A 37 0.85 -4.39 8.04
C TRP A 37 1.49 -4.41 6.64
N LEU A 38 2.79 -4.65 6.55
CA LEU A 38 3.53 -4.69 5.28
C LEU A 38 2.98 -5.79 4.37
N LEU A 39 2.80 -6.99 4.90
CA LEU A 39 2.32 -8.14 4.13
C LEU A 39 0.81 -8.06 3.85
N GLY A 40 0.00 -7.68 4.85
CA GLY A 40 -1.46 -7.72 4.75
C GLY A 40 -2.09 -6.48 4.11
N THR A 41 -1.48 -5.30 4.27
CA THR A 41 -2.04 -4.03 3.79
C THR A 41 -1.27 -3.49 2.60
N TYR A 42 0.06 -3.42 2.69
CA TYR A 42 0.87 -2.73 1.68
C TYR A 42 1.15 -3.60 0.44
N LEU A 43 1.70 -4.81 0.65
CA LEU A 43 2.16 -5.66 -0.44
C LEU A 43 1.02 -6.35 -1.17
N PHE A 44 -0.03 -6.79 -0.48
CA PHE A 44 -1.09 -7.58 -1.09
C PHE A 44 -1.75 -6.87 -2.29
N TRP A 45 -2.19 -5.62 -2.11
CA TRP A 45 -2.84 -4.87 -3.18
C TRP A 45 -1.88 -4.55 -4.33
N GLN A 46 -0.64 -4.18 -4.03
CA GLN A 46 0.37 -3.90 -5.05
C GLN A 46 0.71 -5.14 -5.86
N THR A 47 0.89 -6.29 -5.21
CA THR A 47 1.14 -7.57 -5.89
C THR A 47 -0.02 -7.92 -6.81
N ALA A 48 -1.28 -7.78 -6.35
CA ALA A 48 -2.45 -7.99 -7.19
C ALA A 48 -2.49 -7.03 -8.39
N ALA A 49 -2.19 -5.75 -8.18
CA ALA A 49 -2.11 -4.76 -9.25
C ALA A 49 -1.03 -5.13 -10.29
N TRP A 50 0.16 -5.56 -9.84
CA TRP A 50 1.23 -5.99 -10.73
C TRP A 50 0.87 -7.23 -11.55
N TYR A 51 0.17 -8.21 -10.95
CA TYR A 51 -0.35 -9.35 -11.71
C TYR A 51 -1.39 -8.93 -12.75
N ALA A 52 -2.29 -8.01 -12.42
CA ALA A 52 -3.27 -7.50 -13.37
C ALA A 52 -2.60 -6.77 -14.54
N ILE A 53 -1.62 -5.90 -14.25
CA ILE A 53 -0.82 -5.21 -15.28
C ILE A 53 -0.07 -6.23 -16.14
N GLY A 54 0.58 -7.21 -15.53
CA GLY A 54 1.29 -8.26 -16.24
C GLY A 54 0.38 -9.08 -17.15
N TYR A 55 -0.82 -9.43 -16.69
CA TYR A 55 -1.82 -10.12 -17.51
C TYR A 55 -2.26 -9.28 -18.71
N VAL A 56 -2.50 -7.98 -18.50
CA VAL A 56 -2.88 -7.05 -19.58
C VAL A 56 -1.74 -6.92 -20.59
N ALA A 57 -0.51 -6.70 -20.11
CA ALA A 57 0.66 -6.61 -20.97
C ALA A 57 0.89 -7.89 -21.77
N TRP A 58 0.73 -9.04 -21.13
CA TRP A 58 0.85 -10.33 -21.81
C TRP A 58 -0.23 -10.54 -22.87
N ARG A 59 -1.49 -10.21 -22.56
CA ARG A 59 -2.62 -10.52 -23.44
C ARG A 59 -2.73 -9.60 -24.66
N TRP A 60 -2.31 -8.35 -24.53
CA TRP A 60 -2.50 -7.32 -25.56
C TRP A 60 -1.22 -6.66 -26.06
N LEU A 61 -0.15 -6.62 -25.26
CA LEU A 61 1.10 -5.93 -25.61
C LEU A 61 2.26 -6.88 -25.92
N THR A 62 2.07 -8.20 -25.80
CA THR A 62 3.11 -9.20 -26.10
C THR A 62 2.76 -9.93 -27.40
N PRO A 63 3.36 -9.54 -28.55
CA PRO A 63 3.17 -10.25 -29.80
C PRO A 63 3.71 -11.69 -29.71
N GLY A 64 3.16 -12.57 -30.54
CA GLY A 64 3.71 -13.92 -30.69
C GLY A 64 5.15 -13.90 -31.19
N LEU A 65 5.93 -14.93 -30.84
CA LEU A 65 7.35 -15.06 -31.20
C LEU A 65 7.62 -14.89 -32.70
N GLU A 66 6.66 -15.28 -33.54
CA GLU A 66 6.74 -15.19 -34.99
C GLU A 66 6.79 -13.74 -35.50
N ARG A 67 6.21 -12.78 -34.76
CA ARG A 67 6.29 -11.34 -35.05
C ARG A 67 7.72 -10.80 -34.89
N PHE A 68 8.54 -11.42 -34.04
CA PHE A 68 9.93 -10.97 -33.83
C PHE A 68 10.91 -11.50 -34.89
N ALA A 69 10.45 -12.34 -35.82
CA ALA A 69 11.29 -12.85 -36.92
C ALA A 69 11.52 -11.80 -38.02
N SER A 70 10.70 -10.75 -38.09
CA SER A 70 10.84 -9.62 -39.01
C SER A 70 10.52 -8.31 -38.30
N LEU A 71 11.21 -7.22 -38.67
CA LEU A 71 10.96 -5.91 -38.07
C LEU A 71 9.96 -5.15 -38.96
N GLY A 72 8.75 -4.91 -38.46
CA GLY A 72 7.71 -4.11 -39.12
C GLY A 72 7.72 -2.65 -38.66
N VAL A 73 7.20 -1.74 -39.51
CA VAL A 73 7.05 -0.31 -39.17
C VAL A 73 6.11 -0.13 -37.96
N ASP A 74 5.07 -0.97 -37.86
CA ASP A 74 4.12 -0.97 -36.75
C ASP A 74 4.77 -1.29 -35.40
N ASP A 75 5.89 -2.02 -35.38
CA ASP A 75 6.56 -2.43 -34.14
C ASP A 75 7.37 -1.28 -33.51
N VAL A 76 7.72 -0.25 -34.30
CA VAL A 76 8.46 0.94 -33.84
C VAL A 76 7.52 2.13 -33.63
N ALA A 77 6.44 2.21 -34.41
CA ALA A 77 5.57 3.38 -34.42
C ALA A 77 4.65 3.48 -33.19
N LEU A 78 4.41 2.38 -32.45
CA LEU A 78 3.42 2.33 -31.35
C LEU A 78 2.06 2.93 -31.78
N LEU A 79 1.67 2.73 -33.06
CA LEU A 79 0.40 3.17 -33.65
C LEU A 79 -0.64 2.05 -33.61
#